data_AF-A0A4R0ZF83-F1
#
_entry.id   AF-A0A4R0ZF83-F1
#
_cell.length_a   1.000
_cell.length_b   1.000
_cell.length_c   1.000
_cell.angle_alpha   90.00
_cell.angle_beta   90.00
_cell.angle_gamma   90.00
#
_symmetry.space_group_name_H-M   'P 1'
#
loop_
_entity.id
_entity.type
_entity.pdbx_description
1 polymer ?
#
loop_
_entity_poly.entity_id
_entity_poly.type
_entity_poly.pdbx_seq_one_letter_code
_entity_poly.pdbx_strand_id
1 'polypeptide(L)' 'MNFLRDVWKELKKTSWPTRKELTKYTITVIATVVVIGLFVFGVDTGVSYLVNLLIN' A
#
# COMPACT_ATOMS: atom_id res chain seq x y z
N MET A 1 4.28 -27.02 31.46
CA MET A 1 4.72 -26.20 30.30
C MET A 1 4.00 -26.52 28.98
N ASN A 2 2.74 -26.98 28.97
CA ASN A 2 2.03 -27.35 27.72
C ASN A 2 1.23 -26.20 27.07
N PHE A 3 0.93 -25.13 27.81
CA PHE A 3 0.17 -23.97 27.32
C PHE A 3 0.79 -23.28 26.10
N LEU A 4 2.11 -23.03 26.11
CA LEU A 4 2.79 -22.41 24.97
C LEU A 4 2.72 -23.26 23.70
N ARG A 5 2.66 -24.59 23.84
CA ARG A 5 2.59 -25.51 22.70
C ARG A 5 1.20 -25.54 22.08
N ASP A 6 0.15 -25.37 22.89
CA ASP A 6 -1.22 -25.31 22.40
C ASP A 6 -1.54 -23.94 21.80
N VAL A 7 -1.05 -22.84 22.39
CA VAL A 7 -1.12 -21.49 21.80
C VAL A 7 -0.41 -21.43 20.44
N TRP A 8 0.77 -22.07 20.32
CA TRP A 8 1.47 -22.13 19.03
C TRP A 8 0.71 -22.95 17.97
N LYS A 9 -0.05 -23.97 18.37
CA LYS A 9 -0.93 -24.73 17.47
C LYS A 9 -2.16 -23.93 17.04
N GLU A 10 -2.75 -23.15 17.93
CA GLU A 10 -3.87 -22.24 17.60
C GLU A 10 -3.43 -21.10 16.69
N LEU A 11 -2.27 -20.48 16.96
CA LEU A 11 -1.68 -19.46 16.09
C LEU A 11 -1.43 -19.97 14.66
N LYS A 12 -1.10 -21.26 14.50
CA LYS A 12 -0.94 -21.89 13.19
C LYS A 12 -2.28 -22.19 12.49
N LYS A 13 -3.37 -22.23 13.25
CA LYS A 13 -4.77 -22.37 12.76
C LYS A 13 -5.34 -21.03 12.31
N THR A 14 -4.83 -19.92 12.84
CA THR A 14 -5.23 -18.56 12.48
C THR A 14 -4.65 -18.19 11.12
N SER A 15 -5.25 -18.70 10.05
CA SER A 15 -5.26 -18.21 8.67
C SER A 15 -4.01 -17.45 8.18
N TRP A 16 -2.80 -17.82 8.61
CA TRP A 16 -1.62 -17.01 8.34
C TRP A 16 -1.40 -17.10 6.83
N PRO A 17 -1.61 -15.98 6.13
CA PRO A 17 -1.71 -16.02 4.69
C PRO A 17 -0.38 -16.50 4.13
N THR A 18 -0.45 -17.40 3.14
CA THR A 18 0.75 -17.89 2.48
C THR A 18 1.46 -16.69 1.84
N ARG A 19 2.79 -16.63 1.95
CA ARG A 19 3.61 -15.48 1.52
C ARG A 19 3.30 -14.97 0.10
N LYS A 20 2.80 -15.85 -0.78
CA LYS A 20 2.38 -15.53 -2.15
C LYS A 20 1.18 -14.57 -2.21
N GLU A 21 0.22 -14.70 -1.31
CA GLU A 21 -0.97 -13.83 -1.28
C GLU A 21 -0.60 -12.41 -0.84
N LEU A 22 0.22 -12.32 0.20
CA LEU A 22 0.73 -11.05 0.73
C LEU A 22 1.43 -10.22 -0.35
N THR A 23 2.22 -10.87 -1.21
CA THR A 23 2.90 -10.23 -2.34
C THR A 23 1.93 -9.69 -3.39
N LYS A 24 0.85 -10.43 -3.71
CA LYS A 24 -0.15 -9.98 -4.68
C LYS A 24 -0.90 -8.73 -4.19
N TYR A 25 -1.27 -8.71 -2.90
CA TYR A 25 -1.91 -7.55 -2.30
C TYR A 25 -0.98 -6.34 -2.24
N THR A 26 0.30 -6.52 -1.88
CA THR A 26 1.27 -5.41 -1.88
C THR A 26 1.54 -4.85 -3.27
N ILE A 27 1.66 -5.69 -4.31
CA ILE A 27 1.82 -5.23 -5.69
C ILE A 27 0.62 -4.39 -6.13
N THR A 28 -0.59 -4.83 -5.81
CA THR A 28 -1.81 -4.11 -6.17
C THR A 28 -1.85 -2.73 -5.50
N VAL A 29 -1.55 -2.67 -4.20
CA VAL A 29 -1.48 -1.40 -3.45
C VAL A 29 -0.41 -0.48 -4.04
N ILE A 30 0.80 -0.98 -4.29
CA ILE A 30 1.89 -0.19 -4.89
C ILE A 30 1.46 0.38 -6.25
N ALA A 31 0.85 -0.44 -7.10
CA ALA A 31 0.35 0.03 -8.40
C ALA A 31 -0.66 1.17 -8.23
N THR A 32 -1.61 1.05 -7.30
CA THR A 32 -2.59 2.13 -7.07
C THR A 32 -1.96 3.41 -6.54
N VAL A 33 -0.98 3.30 -5.63
CA VAL A 33 -0.26 4.45 -5.07
C VAL A 33 0.55 5.17 -6.15
N VAL A 34 1.21 4.43 -7.05
CA VAL A 34 1.97 5.02 -8.16
C VAL A 34 1.04 5.80 -9.10
N VAL A 35 -0.11 5.24 -9.45
CA VAL A 35 -1.09 5.92 -10.33
C VAL A 35 -1.59 7.22 -9.70
N ILE A 36 -1.98 7.18 -8.42
CA ILE A 36 -2.45 8.36 -7.70
C ILE A 36 -1.33 9.39 -7.56
N GLY A 37 -0.11 8.95 -7.24
CA GLY A 37 1.06 9.82 -7.13
C GLY A 37 1.39 10.56 -8.43
N LEU A 38 1.33 9.87 -9.57
CA LEU A 38 1.52 10.50 -10.88
C LEU A 38 0.42 11.50 -11.21
N PHE A 39 -0.83 11.20 -10.87
CA PHE A 39 -1.95 12.12 -11.06
C PHE A 39 -1.77 13.40 -10.25
N VAL A 40 -1.48 13.27 -8.95
CA VAL A 40 -1.23 14.42 -8.06
C VAL A 40 -0.04 15.23 -8.57
N PHE A 41 1.06 14.59 -8.95
CA PHE A 41 2.23 15.27 -9.51
C PHE A 41 1.88 16.10 -10.76
N GLY A 42 1.10 15.54 -11.68
CA GLY A 42 0.64 16.26 -12.88
C GLY A 42 -0.26 17.45 -12.55
N VAL A 43 -1.19 17.28 -11.61
CA VAL A 43 -2.08 18.35 -11.15
C VAL A 43 -1.29 19.45 -10.45
N ASP A 44 -0.41 19.11 -9.51
CA ASP A 44 0.41 20.07 -8.76
C ASP A 44 1.29 20.90 -9.71
N THR A 45 1.90 20.24 -10.69
CA THR A 45 2.72 20.92 -11.70
C THR A 45 1.87 21.83 -12.60
N GLY A 46 0.71 21.36 -13.05
CA GLY A 46 -0.20 22.13 -13.89
C GLY A 46 -0.79 23.34 -13.17
N VAL A 47 -1.22 23.17 -11.92
CA VAL A 47 -1.72 24.24 -11.07
C VAL A 47 -0.62 25.24 -10.77
N SER A 48 0.58 24.79 -10.41
CA SER A 48 1.73 25.68 -10.16
C SER A 48 2.10 26.50 -11.39
N TYR A 49 2.03 25.91 -12.59
CA TYR A 49 2.27 26.62 -13.85
C TYR A 49 1.18 27.67 -14.14
N LEU A 50 -0.09 27.31 -13.98
CA LEU A 50 -1.23 28.23 -14.12
C LEU A 50 -1.16 29.42 -13.15
N VAL A 51 -0.82 29.15 -11.90
CA VAL A 51 -0.67 30.19 -10.87
C VAL A 51 0.48 31.15 -11.21
N ASN A 52 1.63 30.63 -11.66
CA ASN A 52 2.74 31.49 -12.09
C ASN A 52 2.36 32.36 -13.29
N LEU A 53 1.59 31.85 -14.25
CA LEU A 53 1.12 32.62 -15.41
C LEU A 53 0.10 33.71 -15.04
N LEU A 54 -0.71 33.50 -14.00
CA LEU A 54 -1.68 34.50 -13.54
C LEU A 54 -1.06 35.58 -12.64
N ILE A 55 0.00 35.24 -11.90
CA ILE A 55 0.68 36.15 -10.98
C ILE A 55 1.75 36.99 -11.68
N ASN A 56 2.31 36.53 -12.81
CA ASN A 56 3.27 37.25 -13.63
C ASN A 56 2.62 37.98 -14.81
#